data_AF-A0A518JTR9-F1
#
_entry.id   AF-A0A518JTR9-F1
#
_cell.length_a   1.000
_cell.length_b   1.000
_cell.length_c   1.000
_cell.angle_alpha   90.00
_cell.angle_beta   90.00
_cell.angle_gamma   90.00
#
_symmetry.space_group_name_H-M   'P 1'
#
loop_
_entity.id
_entity.type
_entity.pdbx_description
1 polymer ?
#
loop_
_entity_poly.entity_id
_entity_poly.type
_entity_poly.pdbx_seq_one_letter_code
_entity_poly.pdbx_strand_id
1 'polypeptide(L)'
;MKFVCLGYIDEEQFAALPAPEGQRIMESCFAYDDELRRGGHFIGGEALDSAKNAVILRIKNGKVDVTDGPYAETKEFLGGILLLEANDLNHAIALMSQHPGVTVGPFEIRPADAHVNALIAERDAKIRAATAPADAISPTTSVDGQPPVVSRAEWQQAMETLRAKEKKATRLRDALAAERRRLPMVAVEKDYRFDGPHGKVALIDLFEGRRQLAIYHFMFAEGVGGWPDAGCPGCSLLVDNLGHPAHYNARDLSLALVSRGPLANLLTYQKRMGWKLPWYSSAGTTFNEDFGVSTPDGETHGLSIFLRDDQKIYQTYFTGKRGAEVLLSNFTLLDLTPLGRQEMWEDSPPGWPQSEPYQWWRRHDEYDTTDLVEIQS
;
A
#
# COMPACT_ATOMS: atom_id res chain seq x y z
N MET A 1 -16.21 20.51 -2.00
CA MET A 1 -17.52 21.03 -2.47
C MET A 1 -17.66 20.76 -3.95
N LYS A 2 -18.88 20.50 -4.45
CA LYS A 2 -19.10 20.21 -5.88
C LYS A 2 -19.49 21.48 -6.64
N PHE A 3 -18.96 21.63 -7.85
CA PHE A 3 -19.26 22.73 -8.76
C PHE A 3 -19.65 22.17 -10.13
N VAL A 4 -20.60 22.84 -10.79
CA VAL A 4 -20.98 22.60 -12.18
C VAL A 4 -20.40 23.72 -13.01
N CYS A 5 -19.58 23.38 -14.00
CA CYS A 5 -18.95 24.33 -14.92
C CYS A 5 -19.58 24.14 -16.30
N LEU A 6 -20.26 25.17 -16.79
CA LEU A 6 -21.01 25.17 -18.03
C LEU A 6 -20.17 25.90 -19.09
N GLY A 7 -19.65 25.16 -20.06
CA GLY A 7 -18.84 25.69 -21.15
C GLY A 7 -19.72 26.13 -22.31
N TYR A 8 -19.66 27.42 -22.66
CA TYR A 8 -20.41 27.98 -23.78
C TYR A 8 -19.52 28.15 -25.00
N ILE A 9 -20.11 27.96 -26.18
CA ILE A 9 -19.40 28.01 -27.46
C ILE A 9 -20.24 28.77 -28.49
N ASP A 10 -19.58 29.58 -29.31
CA ASP A 10 -20.12 30.07 -30.58
C ASP A 10 -19.85 29.00 -31.65
N GLU A 11 -20.89 28.24 -32.01
CA GLU A 11 -20.76 27.12 -32.96
C GLU A 11 -20.29 27.57 -34.35
N GLU A 12 -20.69 28.76 -34.80
CA GLU A 12 -20.29 29.28 -36.11
C GLU A 12 -18.82 29.67 -36.12
N GLN A 13 -18.37 30.37 -35.07
CA GLN A 13 -16.98 30.74 -34.90
C GLN A 13 -16.10 29.49 -34.79
N PHE A 14 -16.52 28.48 -34.03
CA PHE A 14 -15.76 27.24 -33.88
C PHE A 14 -15.71 26.44 -35.18
N ALA A 15 -16.83 26.35 -35.93
CA ALA A 15 -16.88 25.68 -37.22
C ALA A 15 -16.02 26.38 -38.30
N ALA A 16 -15.75 27.67 -38.16
CA ALA A 16 -14.88 28.43 -39.05
C ALA A 16 -13.37 28.21 -38.80
N LEU A 17 -12.99 27.56 -37.69
CA LEU A 17 -11.59 27.27 -37.40
C LEU A 17 -11.00 26.26 -38.39
N PRO A 18 -9.74 26.43 -38.83
CA PRO A 18 -9.04 25.39 -39.57
C PRO A 18 -9.02 24.09 -38.75
N ALA A 19 -9.30 22.94 -39.39
CA ALA A 19 -9.39 21.65 -38.69
C ALA A 19 -8.17 21.32 -37.79
N PRO A 20 -6.91 21.58 -38.19
CA PRO A 20 -5.74 21.34 -37.32
C PRO A 20 -5.68 22.25 -36.10
N GLU A 21 -6.33 23.41 -36.14
CA GLU A 21 -6.42 24.34 -35.01
C GLU A 21 -7.49 23.90 -34.02
N GLY A 22 -8.70 23.56 -34.51
CA GLY A 22 -9.76 22.99 -33.68
C GLY A 22 -9.32 21.72 -32.95
N GLN A 23 -8.61 20.82 -33.64
CA GLN A 23 -8.08 19.59 -33.02
C GLN A 23 -7.07 19.89 -31.89
N ARG A 24 -6.15 20.84 -32.10
CA ARG A 24 -5.16 21.20 -31.07
C ARG A 24 -5.81 21.80 -29.82
N ILE A 25 -6.86 22.58 -29.99
CA ILE A 25 -7.62 23.13 -28.85
C ILE A 25 -8.28 21.99 -28.07
N MET A 26 -8.92 21.04 -28.76
CA MET A 26 -9.54 19.87 -28.11
C MET A 26 -8.52 19.01 -27.37
N GLU A 27 -7.38 18.69 -27.99
CA GLU A 27 -6.30 17.92 -27.35
C GLU A 27 -5.76 18.63 -26.09
N SER A 28 -5.66 19.97 -26.12
CA SER A 28 -5.24 20.76 -24.96
C SER A 28 -6.27 20.70 -23.82
N CYS A 29 -7.57 20.79 -24.14
CA CYS A 29 -8.64 20.61 -23.15
C CYS A 29 -8.56 19.21 -22.51
N PHE A 30 -8.40 18.15 -23.32
CA PHE A 30 -8.30 16.78 -22.80
C PHE A 30 -7.09 16.59 -21.89
N ALA A 31 -5.94 17.14 -22.27
CA ALA A 31 -4.73 17.09 -21.45
C ALA A 31 -4.92 17.77 -20.09
N TYR A 32 -5.64 18.89 -20.05
CA TYR A 32 -5.93 19.58 -18.79
C TYR A 32 -7.01 18.88 -17.96
N ASP A 33 -8.03 18.28 -18.59
CA ASP A 33 -8.98 17.42 -17.89
C ASP A 33 -8.28 16.24 -17.20
N ASP A 34 -7.24 15.67 -17.83
CA ASP A 34 -6.41 14.63 -17.21
C ASP A 34 -5.59 15.14 -16.02
N GLU A 35 -5.16 16.40 -16.02
CA GLU A 35 -4.57 17.05 -14.85
C GLU A 35 -5.58 17.19 -13.71
N LEU A 36 -6.79 17.65 -14.02
CA LEU A 36 -7.88 17.75 -13.04
C LEU A 36 -8.26 16.38 -12.47
N ARG A 37 -8.30 15.32 -13.30
CA ARG A 37 -8.51 13.93 -12.83
C ARG A 37 -7.39 13.47 -11.92
N ARG A 38 -6.12 13.64 -12.30
CA ARG A 38 -4.96 13.26 -11.48
C ARG A 38 -4.92 14.03 -10.15
N GLY A 39 -5.36 15.29 -10.16
CA GLY A 39 -5.48 16.12 -8.97
C GLY A 39 -6.68 15.78 -8.07
N GLY A 40 -7.60 14.92 -8.53
CA GLY A 40 -8.82 14.57 -7.81
C GLY A 40 -9.91 15.65 -7.87
N HIS A 41 -9.84 16.56 -8.84
CA HIS A 41 -10.77 17.66 -9.01
C HIS A 41 -11.84 17.41 -10.08
N PHE A 42 -11.65 16.45 -10.99
CA PHE A 42 -12.62 16.11 -12.03
C PHE A 42 -13.51 14.94 -11.61
N ILE A 43 -14.82 15.19 -11.46
CA ILE A 43 -15.82 14.18 -11.08
C ILE A 43 -16.42 13.51 -12.33
N GLY A 44 -16.63 14.28 -13.39
CA GLY A 44 -17.28 13.84 -14.62
C GLY A 44 -17.63 15.03 -15.52
N GLY A 45 -18.11 14.78 -16.72
CA GLY A 45 -18.51 15.81 -17.66
C GLY A 45 -18.81 15.24 -19.02
N GLU A 46 -19.53 15.99 -19.85
CA GLU A 46 -19.91 15.60 -21.20
C GLU A 46 -19.81 16.80 -22.14
N ALA A 47 -19.27 16.56 -23.33
CA ALA A 47 -19.45 17.48 -24.44
C ALA A 47 -20.87 17.27 -25.00
N LEU A 48 -21.55 18.37 -25.32
CA LEU A 48 -22.89 18.33 -25.90
C LEU A 48 -22.79 18.43 -27.43
N ASP A 49 -23.71 17.75 -28.10
CA ASP A 49 -23.91 17.90 -29.55
C ASP A 49 -24.50 19.28 -29.87
N SER A 50 -24.52 19.67 -31.15
CA SER A 50 -25.02 20.98 -31.59
C SER A 50 -26.39 21.30 -30.98
N ALA A 51 -26.55 22.54 -30.55
CA ALA A 51 -27.80 23.07 -30.02
C ALA A 51 -28.99 22.89 -30.98
N LYS A 52 -28.72 22.75 -32.29
CA LYS A 52 -29.74 22.47 -33.33
C LYS A 52 -30.40 21.10 -33.17
N ASN A 53 -29.72 20.15 -32.52
CA ASN A 53 -30.24 18.81 -32.24
C ASN A 53 -30.96 18.73 -30.88
N ALA A 54 -31.04 19.84 -30.14
CA ALA A 54 -31.74 19.89 -28.87
C ALA A 54 -33.27 19.82 -29.07
N VAL A 55 -33.95 19.35 -28.03
CA VAL A 55 -35.41 19.30 -27.98
C VAL A 55 -35.86 19.85 -26.62
N ILE A 56 -36.81 20.77 -26.63
CA ILE A 56 -37.38 21.37 -25.44
C ILE A 56 -38.75 20.76 -25.15
N LEU A 57 -38.93 20.27 -23.93
CA LEU A 57 -40.20 19.80 -23.42
C LEU A 57 -40.78 20.79 -22.41
N ARG A 58 -42.04 21.16 -22.59
CA ARG A 58 -42.81 21.96 -21.62
C ARG A 58 -44.23 21.42 -21.46
N ILE A 59 -44.87 21.65 -20.32
CA ILE A 59 -46.30 21.35 -20.17
C ILE A 59 -47.08 22.61 -20.53
N LYS A 60 -48.00 22.50 -21.50
CA LYS A 60 -48.94 23.55 -21.88
C LYS A 60 -50.36 22.97 -21.89
N ASN A 61 -51.27 23.57 -21.14
CA ASN A 61 -52.66 23.11 -20.99
C ASN A 61 -52.77 21.62 -20.62
N GLY A 62 -51.91 21.14 -19.72
CA GLY A 62 -51.90 19.74 -19.25
C GLY A 62 -51.39 18.72 -20.27
N LYS A 63 -50.87 19.16 -21.42
CA LYS A 63 -50.23 18.29 -22.42
C LYS A 63 -48.76 18.64 -22.57
N VAL A 64 -47.95 17.63 -22.88
CA VAL A 64 -46.53 17.81 -23.21
C VAL A 64 -46.46 18.44 -24.61
N ASP A 65 -45.77 19.57 -24.69
CA ASP A 65 -45.44 20.30 -25.88
C ASP A 65 -43.93 20.14 -26.12
N VAL A 66 -43.57 19.69 -27.32
CA VAL A 66 -42.19 19.36 -27.71
C VAL A 66 -41.80 20.29 -28.85
N THR A 67 -40.71 21.03 -28.68
CA THR A 67 -40.21 21.99 -29.66
C THR A 67 -38.76 21.67 -30.00
N ASP A 68 -38.43 21.60 -31.28
CA ASP A 68 -37.05 21.39 -31.75
C ASP A 68 -36.20 22.66 -31.55
N GLY A 69 -34.90 22.47 -31.34
CA GLY A 69 -33.92 23.52 -31.12
C GLY A 69 -33.67 23.82 -29.64
N PRO A 70 -32.77 24.78 -29.35
CA PRO A 70 -32.39 25.13 -27.99
C PRO A 70 -33.47 25.93 -27.27
N TYR A 71 -33.39 26.00 -25.94
CA TYR A 71 -34.32 26.77 -25.11
C TYR A 71 -34.22 28.27 -25.37
N ALA A 72 -32.99 28.77 -25.51
CA ALA A 72 -32.70 30.17 -25.78
C ALA A 72 -31.99 30.29 -27.13
N GLU A 73 -32.48 31.19 -27.98
CA GLU A 73 -31.79 31.59 -29.21
C GLU A 73 -30.75 32.66 -28.85
N THR A 74 -29.57 32.19 -28.45
CA THR A 74 -28.42 33.02 -28.09
C THR A 74 -27.31 32.89 -29.12
N LYS A 75 -26.35 33.82 -29.10
CA LYS A 75 -25.16 33.72 -29.94
C LYS A 75 -24.24 32.57 -29.48
N GLU A 76 -24.14 32.36 -28.18
CA GLU A 76 -23.34 31.30 -27.57
C GLU A 76 -24.27 30.22 -27.00
N PHE A 77 -23.96 28.95 -27.25
CA PHE A 77 -24.74 27.81 -26.78
C PHE A 77 -23.96 27.00 -25.77
N LEU A 78 -24.66 26.27 -24.89
CA LEU A 78 -24.01 25.34 -23.98
C LEU A 78 -23.42 24.18 -24.77
N GLY A 79 -22.09 24.12 -24.88
CA GLY A 79 -21.37 23.09 -25.62
C GLY A 79 -20.81 21.97 -24.74
N GLY A 80 -20.79 22.15 -23.42
CA GLY A 80 -20.29 21.12 -22.51
C GLY A 80 -20.56 21.41 -21.04
N ILE A 81 -20.52 20.36 -20.24
CA ILE A 81 -20.67 20.42 -18.78
C ILE A 81 -19.53 19.66 -18.10
N LEU A 82 -18.91 20.27 -17.10
CA LEU A 82 -17.93 19.62 -16.23
C LEU A 82 -18.42 19.68 -14.78
N LEU A 83 -18.24 18.59 -14.04
CA LEU A 83 -18.49 18.50 -12.61
C LEU A 83 -17.14 18.43 -11.89
N LEU A 84 -16.90 19.40 -11.01
CA LEU A 84 -15.65 19.52 -10.26
C LEU A 84 -15.84 19.34 -8.77
N GLU A 85 -14.80 18.85 -8.10
CA GLU A 85 -14.63 18.93 -6.66
C GLU A 85 -13.53 19.93 -6.32
N ALA A 86 -13.88 20.98 -5.57
CA ALA A 86 -12.94 22.01 -5.11
C ALA A 86 -13.23 22.40 -3.66
N ASN A 87 -12.28 23.10 -3.03
CA ASN A 87 -12.39 23.49 -1.61
C ASN A 87 -13.50 24.52 -1.40
N ASP A 88 -13.57 25.49 -2.31
CA ASP A 88 -14.52 26.60 -2.35
C ASP A 88 -14.62 27.15 -3.78
N LEU A 89 -15.42 28.20 -3.98
CA LEU A 89 -15.62 28.81 -5.30
C LEU A 89 -14.33 29.42 -5.87
N ASN A 90 -13.47 29.98 -5.03
CA ASN A 90 -12.20 30.56 -5.49
C ASN A 90 -11.25 29.47 -5.98
N HIS A 91 -11.20 28.32 -5.30
CA HIS A 91 -10.45 27.18 -5.78
C HIS A 91 -11.01 26.66 -7.13
N ALA A 92 -12.34 26.57 -7.29
CA ALA A 92 -12.95 26.18 -8.56
C ALA A 92 -12.60 27.18 -9.69
N ILE A 93 -12.64 28.49 -9.41
CA ILE A 93 -12.23 29.54 -10.36
C ILE A 93 -10.75 29.39 -10.74
N ALA A 94 -9.87 29.14 -9.76
CA ALA A 94 -8.43 28.99 -9.99
C ALA A 94 -8.09 27.75 -10.84
N LEU A 95 -8.86 26.67 -10.71
CA LEU A 95 -8.73 25.48 -11.54
C LEU A 95 -9.22 25.79 -12.97
N MET A 96 -10.44 26.31 -13.10
CA MET A 96 -11.03 26.53 -14.42
C MET A 96 -10.40 27.68 -15.21
N SER A 97 -9.77 28.66 -14.56
CA SER A 97 -9.05 29.73 -15.26
C SER A 97 -7.85 29.24 -16.07
N GLN A 98 -7.36 28.03 -15.80
CA GLN A 98 -6.26 27.38 -16.53
C GLN A 98 -6.76 26.44 -17.63
N HIS A 99 -8.06 26.11 -17.65
CA HIS A 99 -8.62 25.18 -18.62
C HIS A 99 -8.60 25.80 -20.04
N PRO A 100 -7.94 25.20 -21.05
CA PRO A 100 -7.77 25.83 -22.37
C PRO A 100 -9.07 26.26 -23.07
N GLY A 101 -10.18 25.57 -22.78
CA GLY A 101 -11.52 25.93 -23.27
C GLY A 101 -11.96 27.36 -22.94
N VAL A 102 -11.43 28.01 -21.89
CA VAL A 102 -11.76 29.43 -21.57
C VAL A 102 -11.32 30.40 -22.67
N THR A 103 -10.43 29.97 -23.57
CA THR A 103 -10.00 30.76 -24.73
C THR A 103 -10.95 30.65 -25.92
N VAL A 104 -11.80 29.62 -25.94
CA VAL A 104 -12.80 29.38 -26.99
C VAL A 104 -14.12 30.06 -26.65
N GLY A 105 -14.52 29.99 -25.39
CA GLY A 105 -15.75 30.61 -24.90
C GLY A 105 -15.84 30.61 -23.38
N PRO A 106 -16.85 31.29 -22.82
CA PRO A 106 -16.93 31.47 -21.38
C PRO A 106 -17.34 30.18 -20.66
N PHE A 107 -16.87 30.04 -19.41
CA PHE A 107 -17.36 29.04 -18.47
C PHE A 107 -18.17 29.71 -17.36
N GLU A 108 -19.41 29.27 -17.14
CA GLU A 108 -20.18 29.62 -15.95
C GLU A 108 -19.95 28.57 -14.85
N ILE A 109 -19.40 28.99 -13.72
CA ILE A 109 -19.09 28.09 -12.58
C ILE A 109 -20.15 28.30 -11.50
N ARG A 110 -20.92 27.25 -11.20
CA ARG A 110 -22.00 27.28 -10.19
C ARG A 110 -21.72 26.27 -9.07
N PRO A 111 -21.86 26.63 -7.79
CA PRO A 111 -21.91 25.66 -6.72
C PRO A 111 -23.12 24.71 -6.91
N ALA A 112 -22.91 23.41 -6.73
CA ALA A 112 -24.00 22.46 -6.68
C ALA A 112 -24.77 22.62 -5.35
N ASP A 113 -26.10 22.54 -5.39
CA ASP A 113 -26.93 22.66 -4.18
C ASP A 113 -26.71 21.44 -3.26
N ALA A 114 -25.95 21.63 -2.19
CA ALA A 114 -25.58 20.54 -1.30
C ALA A 114 -26.78 19.92 -0.57
N HIS A 115 -27.81 20.72 -0.27
CA HIS A 115 -28.98 20.25 0.45
C HIS A 115 -29.85 19.37 -0.44
N VAL A 116 -30.21 19.85 -1.64
CA VAL A 116 -31.03 19.09 -2.59
C VAL A 116 -30.31 17.83 -3.04
N ASN A 117 -29.01 17.90 -3.31
CA ASN A 117 -28.23 16.72 -3.71
C ASN A 117 -28.13 15.67 -2.59
N ALA A 118 -28.14 16.07 -1.32
CA ALA A 118 -28.20 15.11 -0.21
C ALA A 118 -29.55 14.37 -0.18
N LEU A 119 -30.66 15.07 -0.43
CA LEU A 119 -31.99 14.46 -0.51
C LEU A 119 -32.11 13.48 -1.68
N ILE A 120 -31.53 13.84 -2.84
CA ILE A 120 -31.46 12.95 -4.01
C ILE A 120 -30.66 11.68 -3.66
N ALA A 121 -29.49 11.83 -3.06
CA ALA A 121 -28.65 10.69 -2.67
C ALA A 121 -29.36 9.75 -1.69
N GLU A 122 -30.08 10.29 -0.71
CA GLU A 122 -30.89 9.50 0.22
C GLU A 122 -32.01 8.74 -0.51
N ARG A 123 -32.70 9.38 -1.46
CA ARG A 123 -33.76 8.76 -2.25
C ARG A 123 -33.22 7.65 -3.15
N ASP A 124 -32.11 7.89 -3.82
CA ASP A 124 -31.48 6.89 -4.69
C ASP A 124 -31.03 5.66 -3.90
N ALA A 125 -30.52 5.86 -2.68
CA ALA A 125 -30.19 4.76 -1.78
C ALA A 125 -31.42 3.89 -1.47
N LYS A 126 -32.57 4.53 -1.19
CA LYS A 126 -33.85 3.82 -0.95
C LYS A 126 -34.34 3.06 -2.19
N ILE A 127 -34.22 3.64 -3.39
CA ILE A 127 -34.64 2.97 -4.64
C ILE A 127 -33.73 1.78 -4.95
N ARG A 128 -32.40 1.93 -4.82
CA ARG A 128 -31.45 0.84 -5.00
C ARG A 128 -31.72 -0.33 -4.05
N ALA A 129 -32.04 -0.04 -2.79
CA ALA A 129 -32.44 -1.06 -1.82
C ALA A 129 -33.74 -1.78 -2.22
N ALA A 130 -34.69 -1.09 -2.84
CA ALA A 130 -35.99 -1.65 -3.24
C ALA A 130 -35.98 -2.41 -4.58
N THR A 131 -34.96 -2.20 -5.43
CA THR A 131 -34.87 -2.78 -6.79
C THR A 131 -33.74 -3.80 -6.95
N ALA A 132 -33.06 -4.16 -5.86
CA ALA A 132 -32.09 -5.24 -5.86
C ALA A 132 -32.78 -6.58 -6.21
N PRO A 133 -32.24 -7.39 -7.14
CA PRO A 133 -32.82 -8.68 -7.51
C PRO A 133 -32.88 -9.64 -6.31
N ALA A 134 -33.91 -10.48 -6.26
CA ALA A 134 -34.16 -11.44 -5.17
C ALA A 134 -33.07 -12.53 -4.99
N ASP A 135 -32.13 -12.63 -5.94
CA ASP A 135 -30.94 -13.50 -5.87
C ASP A 135 -29.70 -12.77 -5.33
N ALA A 136 -29.83 -11.51 -4.88
CA ALA A 136 -28.84 -10.92 -3.98
C ALA A 136 -28.82 -11.79 -2.73
N ILE A 137 -27.70 -12.47 -2.49
CA ILE A 137 -27.48 -13.28 -1.28
C ILE A 137 -27.97 -12.47 -0.08
N SER A 138 -29.10 -12.89 0.50
CA SER A 138 -29.60 -12.31 1.74
C SER A 138 -28.44 -12.28 2.73
N PRO A 139 -28.19 -11.17 3.45
CA PRO A 139 -27.09 -11.10 4.40
C PRO A 139 -27.25 -12.25 5.40
N THR A 140 -26.42 -13.28 5.26
CA THR A 140 -26.45 -14.41 6.16
C THR A 140 -25.84 -13.95 7.47
N THR A 141 -26.49 -14.29 8.59
CA THR A 141 -25.92 -14.20 9.93
C THR A 141 -24.50 -14.78 9.92
N SER A 142 -23.52 -14.07 10.50
CA SER A 142 -22.15 -14.59 10.59
C SER A 142 -22.18 -15.98 11.23
N VAL A 143 -21.60 -16.95 10.56
CA VAL A 143 -21.28 -18.24 11.16
C VAL A 143 -20.08 -18.02 12.07
N ASP A 144 -20.03 -18.69 13.22
CA ASP A 144 -18.89 -18.61 14.14
C ASP A 144 -17.58 -18.87 13.37
N GLY A 145 -16.59 -17.99 13.56
CA GLY A 145 -15.30 -18.08 12.86
C GLY A 145 -15.30 -17.60 11.40
N GLN A 146 -16.37 -16.96 10.90
CA GLN A 146 -16.44 -16.50 9.51
C GLN A 146 -17.02 -15.08 9.36
N PRO A 147 -16.49 -14.26 8.43
CA PRO A 147 -17.04 -12.94 8.15
C PRO A 147 -18.46 -13.04 7.59
N PRO A 148 -19.33 -12.04 7.81
CA PRO A 148 -20.67 -12.05 7.27
C PRO A 148 -20.65 -12.02 5.74
N VAL A 149 -21.58 -12.75 5.13
CA VAL A 149 -21.79 -12.71 3.68
C VAL A 149 -22.69 -11.51 3.37
N VAL A 150 -22.21 -10.60 2.52
CA VAL A 150 -22.90 -9.35 2.16
C VAL A 150 -22.93 -9.16 0.65
N SER A 151 -23.74 -8.21 0.18
CA SER A 151 -23.74 -7.86 -1.24
C SER A 151 -22.40 -7.26 -1.70
N ARG A 152 -22.13 -7.32 -3.01
CA ARG A 152 -20.92 -6.71 -3.60
C ARG A 152 -20.80 -5.21 -3.32
N ALA A 153 -21.93 -4.49 -3.31
CA ALA A 153 -21.98 -3.06 -3.05
C ALA A 153 -21.62 -2.73 -1.59
N GLU A 154 -22.18 -3.47 -0.63
CA GLU A 154 -21.84 -3.33 0.80
C GLU A 154 -20.37 -3.67 1.05
N TRP A 155 -19.86 -4.75 0.44
CA TRP A 155 -18.44 -5.10 0.52
C TRP A 155 -17.54 -3.98 -0.05
N GLN A 156 -17.89 -3.40 -1.20
CA GLN A 156 -17.14 -2.29 -1.79
C GLN A 156 -17.11 -1.05 -0.86
N GLN A 157 -18.24 -0.70 -0.26
CA GLN A 157 -18.32 0.40 0.69
C GLN A 157 -17.48 0.15 1.96
N ALA A 158 -17.51 -1.08 2.48
CA ALA A 158 -16.67 -1.48 3.61
C ALA A 158 -15.18 -1.40 3.26
N MET A 159 -14.80 -1.87 2.07
CA MET A 159 -13.43 -1.81 1.55
C MET A 159 -12.94 -0.37 1.37
N GLU A 160 -13.78 0.56 0.91
CA GLU A 160 -13.41 1.98 0.81
C GLU A 160 -13.12 2.60 2.18
N THR A 161 -13.94 2.27 3.18
CA THR A 161 -13.75 2.70 4.56
C THR A 161 -12.43 2.15 5.14
N LEU A 162 -12.15 0.86 4.92
CA LEU A 162 -10.89 0.25 5.35
C LEU A 162 -9.68 0.87 4.64
N ARG A 163 -9.77 1.09 3.32
CA ARG A 163 -8.70 1.66 2.50
C ARG A 163 -8.25 3.05 2.97
N ALA A 164 -9.16 3.86 3.53
CA ALA A 164 -8.79 5.13 4.15
C ALA A 164 -7.86 4.93 5.36
N LYS A 165 -8.11 3.90 6.19
CA LYS A 165 -7.26 3.53 7.33
C LYS A 165 -5.92 2.97 6.87
N GLU A 166 -5.91 2.10 5.85
CA GLU A 166 -4.68 1.54 5.27
C GLU A 166 -3.76 2.64 4.70
N LYS A 167 -4.34 3.62 3.99
CA LYS A 167 -3.59 4.80 3.50
C LYS A 167 -2.97 5.59 4.66
N LYS A 168 -3.70 5.78 5.77
CA LYS A 168 -3.17 6.46 6.96
C LYS A 168 -2.03 5.65 7.59
N ALA A 169 -2.19 4.34 7.77
CA ALA A 169 -1.15 3.46 8.30
C ALA A 169 0.12 3.47 7.43
N THR A 170 -0.05 3.48 6.11
CA THR A 170 1.07 3.60 5.15
C THR A 170 1.86 4.89 5.37
N ARG A 171 1.18 6.05 5.47
CA ARG A 171 1.83 7.33 5.73
C ARG A 171 2.54 7.37 7.09
N LEU A 172 1.95 6.75 8.12
CA LEU A 172 2.59 6.63 9.44
C LEU A 172 3.86 5.79 9.37
N ARG A 173 3.86 4.69 8.59
CA ARG A 173 5.05 3.87 8.35
C ARG A 173 6.13 4.66 7.60
N ASP A 174 5.75 5.47 6.62
CA ASP A 174 6.69 6.35 5.90
C ASP A 174 7.32 7.41 6.82
N ALA A 175 6.51 7.99 7.72
CA ALA A 175 6.99 8.91 8.74
C ALA A 175 7.99 8.25 9.70
N LEU A 176 7.67 7.05 10.21
CA LEU A 176 8.57 6.26 11.05
C LEU A 176 9.87 5.91 10.33
N ALA A 177 9.81 5.53 9.04
CA ALA A 177 11.00 5.29 8.24
C ALA A 177 11.84 6.56 8.07
N ALA A 178 11.22 7.74 7.97
CA ALA A 178 11.94 9.01 7.95
C ALA A 178 12.60 9.33 9.30
N GLU A 179 11.96 9.03 10.43
CA GLU A 179 12.56 9.18 11.76
C GLU A 179 13.80 8.28 11.92
N ARG A 180 13.74 7.02 11.46
CA ARG A 180 14.91 6.11 11.47
C ARG A 180 16.10 6.70 10.72
N ARG A 181 15.88 7.39 9.59
CA ARG A 181 16.95 8.08 8.83
C ARG A 181 17.56 9.28 9.56
N ARG A 182 16.94 9.77 10.63
CA ARG A 182 17.41 10.91 11.45
C ARG A 182 18.03 10.48 12.77
N LEU A 183 18.07 9.18 13.06
CA LEU A 183 18.72 8.68 14.27
C LEU A 183 20.22 9.02 14.26
N PRO A 184 20.83 9.31 15.43
CA PRO A 184 22.27 9.37 15.54
C PRO A 184 22.87 7.98 15.28
N MET A 185 24.15 7.96 14.94
CA MET A 185 24.90 6.73 14.68
C MET A 185 26.08 6.59 15.64
N VAL A 186 26.44 5.35 15.97
CA VAL A 186 27.55 5.03 16.90
C VAL A 186 28.69 4.39 16.11
N ALA A 187 29.91 4.86 16.30
CA ALA A 187 31.08 4.30 15.65
C ALA A 187 31.38 2.88 16.17
N VAL A 188 31.67 1.95 15.27
CA VAL A 188 32.12 0.61 15.60
C VAL A 188 33.66 0.63 15.60
N GLU A 189 34.25 0.78 16.78
CA GLU A 189 35.72 0.92 16.93
C GLU A 189 36.45 -0.43 16.96
N LYS A 190 35.77 -1.50 17.41
CA LYS A 190 36.36 -2.82 17.53
C LYS A 190 36.47 -3.50 16.16
N ASP A 191 37.63 -4.08 15.90
CA ASP A 191 37.95 -4.77 14.66
C ASP A 191 37.41 -6.20 14.66
N TYR A 192 36.12 -6.37 14.35
CA TYR A 192 35.49 -7.70 14.32
C TYR A 192 35.93 -8.53 13.12
N ARG A 193 36.18 -9.82 13.36
CA ARG A 193 36.53 -10.83 12.34
C ARG A 193 35.61 -12.02 12.48
N PHE A 194 35.08 -12.50 11.37
CA PHE A 194 34.15 -13.62 11.33
C PHE A 194 34.75 -14.78 10.54
N ASP A 195 34.39 -16.01 10.88
CA ASP A 195 34.68 -17.16 10.04
C ASP A 195 33.63 -17.25 8.93
N GLY A 196 34.06 -17.18 7.68
CA GLY A 196 33.24 -17.35 6.49
C GLY A 196 33.66 -18.57 5.65
N PRO A 197 32.87 -18.95 4.65
CA PRO A 197 33.10 -20.15 3.83
C PRO A 197 34.42 -20.13 3.05
N HIS A 198 35.02 -18.94 2.88
CA HIS A 198 36.29 -18.73 2.17
C HIS A 198 37.43 -18.27 3.09
N GLY A 199 37.25 -18.40 4.41
CA GLY A 199 38.21 -17.96 5.42
C GLY A 199 37.70 -16.81 6.27
N LYS A 200 38.60 -16.23 7.07
CA LYS A 200 38.27 -15.12 7.97
C LYS A 200 38.05 -13.83 7.18
N VAL A 201 37.01 -13.08 7.56
CA VAL A 201 36.63 -11.79 6.94
C VAL A 201 36.41 -10.72 8.00
N ALA A 202 36.70 -9.46 7.69
CA ALA A 202 36.41 -8.32 8.53
C ALA A 202 34.95 -7.88 8.43
N LEU A 203 34.43 -7.17 9.43
CA LEU A 203 33.10 -6.55 9.34
C LEU A 203 32.96 -5.63 8.12
N ILE A 204 34.02 -4.92 7.74
CA ILE A 204 34.01 -4.04 6.55
C ILE A 204 33.85 -4.83 5.25
N ASP A 205 34.30 -6.08 5.20
CA ASP A 205 34.23 -6.93 4.01
C ASP A 205 32.80 -7.41 3.74
N LEU A 206 31.99 -7.57 4.79
CA LEU A 206 30.57 -7.94 4.68
C LEU A 206 29.74 -6.90 3.93
N PHE A 207 30.23 -5.66 3.79
CA PHE A 207 29.59 -4.65 2.96
C PHE A 207 29.69 -4.97 1.47
N GLU A 208 30.63 -5.83 1.03
CA GLU A 208 30.82 -6.18 -0.39
C GLU A 208 30.95 -4.95 -1.30
N GLY A 209 31.60 -3.90 -0.81
CA GLY A 209 31.79 -2.62 -1.52
C GLY A 209 30.60 -1.66 -1.49
N ARG A 210 29.46 -2.03 -0.89
CA ARG A 210 28.27 -1.17 -0.74
C ARG A 210 28.38 -0.24 0.46
N ARG A 211 27.62 0.85 0.50
CA ARG A 211 27.65 1.78 1.65
C ARG A 211 26.90 1.27 2.88
N GLN A 212 25.92 0.38 2.71
CA GLN A 212 25.08 -0.09 3.81
C GLN A 212 25.18 -1.60 3.97
N LEU A 213 25.06 -2.06 5.21
CA LEU A 213 25.03 -3.46 5.58
C LEU A 213 23.90 -3.71 6.58
N ALA A 214 23.03 -4.67 6.28
CA ALA A 214 22.10 -5.26 7.23
C ALA A 214 22.67 -6.59 7.72
N ILE A 215 22.81 -6.75 9.03
CA ILE A 215 23.12 -8.03 9.66
C ILE A 215 21.89 -8.50 10.42
N TYR A 216 21.38 -9.66 10.03
CA TYR A 216 20.43 -10.40 10.85
C TYR A 216 21.21 -11.30 11.81
N HIS A 217 21.04 -11.04 13.11
CA HIS A 217 21.59 -11.84 14.19
C HIS A 217 20.73 -13.09 14.37
N PHE A 218 21.19 -14.18 13.78
CA PHE A 218 20.48 -15.44 13.75
C PHE A 218 20.88 -16.26 14.99
N MET A 219 19.90 -16.66 15.81
CA MET A 219 20.12 -17.47 17.00
C MET A 219 20.54 -18.90 16.61
N PHE A 220 21.78 -19.25 16.95
CA PHE A 220 22.39 -20.56 16.69
C PHE A 220 23.53 -20.75 17.70
N ALA A 221 23.18 -21.20 18.90
CA ALA A 221 24.09 -21.48 20.00
C ALA A 221 23.52 -22.57 20.92
N GLU A 222 24.33 -23.04 21.87
CA GLU A 222 23.86 -23.93 22.94
C GLU A 222 22.67 -23.31 23.68
N GLY A 223 21.64 -24.12 23.95
CA GLY A 223 20.38 -23.67 24.54
C GLY A 223 19.34 -23.17 23.53
N VAL A 224 19.70 -22.97 22.25
CA VAL A 224 18.71 -22.70 21.19
C VAL A 224 18.09 -24.01 20.72
N GLY A 225 16.76 -24.03 20.59
CA GLY A 225 16.03 -25.22 20.12
C GLY A 225 16.53 -25.71 18.76
N GLY A 226 16.98 -26.97 18.71
CA GLY A 226 17.57 -27.61 17.53
C GLY A 226 19.10 -27.67 17.50
N TRP A 227 19.78 -27.00 18.43
CA TRP A 227 21.23 -27.10 18.55
C TRP A 227 21.69 -28.56 18.76
N PRO A 228 22.81 -29.01 18.15
CA PRO A 228 23.74 -28.26 17.31
C PRO A 228 23.45 -28.33 15.80
N ASP A 229 22.39 -29.04 15.40
CA ASP A 229 22.14 -29.39 13.99
C ASP A 229 21.20 -28.43 13.28
N ALA A 230 20.46 -27.62 14.04
CA ALA A 230 19.45 -26.73 13.50
C ALA A 230 19.28 -25.43 14.31
N GLY A 231 18.94 -24.37 13.58
CA GLY A 231 18.75 -23.04 14.13
C GLY A 231 17.40 -22.81 14.79
N CYS A 232 17.24 -21.66 15.45
CA CYS A 232 15.97 -21.21 16.02
C CYS A 232 14.83 -21.26 14.97
N PRO A 233 13.66 -21.85 15.29
CA PRO A 233 12.53 -21.91 14.37
C PRO A 233 12.09 -20.54 13.85
N GLY A 234 11.96 -19.55 14.73
CA GLY A 234 11.56 -18.19 14.33
C GLY A 234 12.59 -17.46 13.47
N CYS A 235 13.88 -17.65 13.75
CA CYS A 235 14.93 -17.13 12.87
C CYS A 235 14.88 -17.78 11.48
N SER A 236 14.57 -19.08 11.44
CA SER A 236 14.46 -19.82 10.19
C SER A 236 13.27 -19.35 9.36
N LEU A 237 12.11 -19.19 10.00
CA LEU A 237 10.92 -18.59 9.39
C LEU A 237 11.24 -17.20 8.81
N LEU A 238 11.99 -16.36 9.52
CA LEU A 238 12.38 -15.04 9.01
C LEU A 238 13.27 -15.14 7.77
N VAL A 239 14.28 -16.00 7.79
CA VAL A 239 15.20 -16.14 6.65
C VAL A 239 14.48 -16.67 5.41
N ASP A 240 13.50 -17.58 5.57
CA ASP A 240 12.63 -18.05 4.48
C ASP A 240 11.82 -16.92 3.81
N ASN A 241 11.61 -15.80 4.52
CA ASN A 241 10.86 -14.65 4.02
C ASN A 241 11.72 -13.54 3.41
N LEU A 242 13.05 -13.67 3.46
CA LEU A 242 13.94 -12.69 2.85
C LEU A 242 13.92 -12.81 1.32
N GLY A 243 13.61 -11.69 0.67
CA GLY A 243 13.55 -11.63 -0.79
C GLY A 243 14.92 -11.74 -1.45
N HIS A 244 14.92 -11.82 -2.79
CA HIS A 244 16.15 -11.94 -3.55
C HIS A 244 17.09 -10.73 -3.33
N PRO A 245 18.38 -10.93 -2.93
CA PRO A 245 19.28 -9.84 -2.54
C PRO A 245 19.50 -8.75 -3.58
N ALA A 246 19.37 -9.06 -4.88
CA ALA A 246 19.49 -8.09 -5.96
C ALA A 246 18.64 -6.82 -5.76
N HIS A 247 17.45 -6.94 -5.15
CA HIS A 247 16.56 -5.81 -4.90
C HIS A 247 17.07 -4.89 -3.77
N TYR A 248 17.81 -5.43 -2.80
CA TYR A 248 18.50 -4.65 -1.77
C TYR A 248 19.80 -4.05 -2.32
N ASN A 249 20.56 -4.86 -3.06
CA ASN A 249 21.84 -4.46 -3.67
C ASN A 249 21.67 -3.26 -4.61
N ALA A 250 20.57 -3.20 -5.37
CA ALA A 250 20.23 -2.06 -6.24
C ALA A 250 20.05 -0.74 -5.46
N ARG A 251 19.86 -0.82 -4.15
CA ARG A 251 19.78 0.32 -3.22
C ARG A 251 20.97 0.36 -2.26
N ASP A 252 22.11 -0.20 -2.70
CA ASP A 252 23.40 -0.06 -2.04
C ASP A 252 23.40 -0.62 -0.60
N LEU A 253 22.68 -1.73 -0.41
CA LEU A 253 22.55 -2.48 0.83
C LEU A 253 22.98 -3.92 0.61
N SER A 254 23.98 -4.36 1.38
CA SER A 254 24.34 -5.77 1.55
C SER A 254 23.55 -6.39 2.70
N LEU A 255 23.28 -7.69 2.63
CA LEU A 255 22.55 -8.44 3.65
C LEU A 255 23.35 -9.70 4.01
N ALA A 256 23.59 -9.90 5.31
CA ALA A 256 24.27 -11.08 5.82
C ALA A 256 23.59 -11.63 7.09
N LEU A 257 23.75 -12.93 7.31
CA LEU A 257 23.42 -13.59 8.55
C LEU A 257 24.69 -13.71 9.40
N VAL A 258 24.57 -13.48 10.71
CA VAL A 258 25.66 -13.72 11.67
C VAL A 258 25.13 -14.53 12.84
N SER A 259 25.88 -15.56 13.24
CA SER A 259 25.55 -16.42 14.37
C SER A 259 26.78 -16.77 15.20
N ARG A 260 26.58 -17.00 16.50
CA ARG A 260 27.67 -17.38 17.43
C ARG A 260 28.20 -18.79 17.19
N GLY A 261 27.38 -19.71 16.69
CA GLY A 261 27.74 -21.12 16.51
C GLY A 261 28.85 -21.38 15.48
N PRO A 262 29.50 -22.56 15.52
CA PRO A 262 30.57 -22.93 14.61
C PRO A 262 30.15 -22.91 13.14
N LEU A 263 31.01 -22.36 12.28
CA LEU A 263 30.74 -22.22 10.85
C LEU A 263 30.31 -23.54 10.17
N ALA A 264 30.92 -24.67 10.52
CA ALA A 264 30.58 -25.97 9.92
C ALA A 264 29.11 -26.36 10.15
N ASN A 265 28.57 -26.10 11.34
CA ASN A 265 27.17 -26.34 11.68
C ASN A 265 26.27 -25.37 10.91
N LEU A 266 26.63 -24.08 10.85
CA LEU A 266 25.90 -23.06 10.10
C LEU A 266 25.75 -23.46 8.62
N LEU A 267 26.85 -23.85 7.97
CA LEU A 267 26.85 -24.22 6.55
C LEU A 267 26.08 -25.52 6.28
N THR A 268 26.13 -26.48 7.22
CA THR A 268 25.34 -27.72 7.13
C THR A 268 23.84 -27.40 7.20
N TYR A 269 23.44 -26.57 8.16
CA TYR A 269 22.05 -26.17 8.33
C TYR A 269 21.57 -25.26 7.17
N GLN A 270 22.40 -24.33 6.72
CA GLN A 270 22.14 -23.50 5.55
C GLN A 270 21.82 -24.35 4.31
N LYS A 271 22.61 -25.41 4.09
CA LYS A 271 22.40 -26.34 3.00
C LYS A 271 21.08 -27.09 3.15
N ARG A 272 20.72 -27.54 4.35
CA ARG A 272 19.41 -28.16 4.64
C ARG A 272 18.27 -27.23 4.25
N MET A 273 18.36 -25.95 4.63
CA MET A 273 17.31 -24.96 4.37
C MET A 273 17.33 -24.37 2.95
N GLY A 274 18.30 -24.74 2.11
CA GLY A 274 18.40 -24.25 0.73
C GLY A 274 18.71 -22.75 0.58
N TRP A 275 19.12 -22.07 1.66
CA TRP A 275 19.39 -20.63 1.64
C TRP A 275 20.68 -20.30 0.91
N LYS A 276 20.72 -19.14 0.26
CA LYS A 276 21.88 -18.63 -0.50
C LYS A 276 22.47 -17.33 0.05
N LEU A 277 21.95 -16.85 1.18
CA LEU A 277 22.43 -15.62 1.81
C LEU A 277 23.83 -15.83 2.40
N PRO A 278 24.72 -14.82 2.38
CA PRO A 278 25.98 -14.89 3.11
C PRO A 278 25.72 -15.16 4.60
N TRP A 279 26.38 -16.17 5.17
CA TRP A 279 26.28 -16.51 6.59
C TRP A 279 27.68 -16.69 7.19
N TYR A 280 27.93 -15.95 8.26
CA TYR A 280 29.21 -15.91 8.95
C TYR A 280 29.09 -16.32 10.41
N SER A 281 30.13 -16.96 10.93
CA SER A 281 30.24 -17.29 12.33
C SER A 281 31.01 -16.21 13.09
N SER A 282 30.45 -15.76 14.20
CA SER A 282 31.10 -14.88 15.17
C SER A 282 31.71 -15.66 16.35
N ALA A 283 31.83 -16.99 16.24
CA ALA A 283 32.43 -17.85 17.25
C ALA A 283 33.82 -17.34 17.66
N GLY A 284 34.08 -17.28 18.97
CA GLY A 284 35.35 -16.77 19.51
C GLY A 284 35.52 -15.25 19.46
N THR A 285 34.45 -14.51 19.15
CA THR A 285 34.40 -13.04 19.25
C THR A 285 33.37 -12.59 20.29
N THR A 286 33.39 -11.31 20.64
CA THR A 286 32.37 -10.69 21.50
C THR A 286 31.25 -10.01 20.71
N PHE A 287 31.17 -10.22 19.38
CA PHE A 287 30.28 -9.45 18.51
C PHE A 287 28.81 -9.54 18.97
N ASN A 288 28.32 -10.75 19.21
CA ASN A 288 26.92 -10.93 19.61
C ASN A 288 26.63 -10.34 21.01
N GLU A 289 27.57 -10.41 21.95
CA GLU A 289 27.45 -9.76 23.25
C GLU A 289 27.45 -8.23 23.13
N ASP A 290 28.38 -7.66 22.36
CA ASP A 290 28.54 -6.21 22.19
C ASP A 290 27.31 -5.57 21.50
N PHE A 291 26.62 -6.32 20.64
CA PHE A 291 25.35 -5.89 20.01
C PHE A 291 24.10 -6.33 20.80
N GLY A 292 24.26 -6.87 22.00
CA GLY A 292 23.17 -7.16 22.94
C GLY A 292 22.26 -8.32 22.56
N VAL A 293 22.71 -9.20 21.66
CA VAL A 293 21.93 -10.35 21.16
C VAL A 293 22.36 -11.68 21.80
N SER A 294 23.47 -11.70 22.56
CA SER A 294 23.83 -12.81 23.45
C SER A 294 24.06 -12.29 24.86
N THR A 295 23.39 -12.89 25.84
CA THR A 295 23.54 -12.58 27.28
C THR A 295 23.76 -13.88 28.06
N PRO A 296 24.10 -13.81 29.37
CA PRO A 296 24.14 -14.99 30.23
C PRO A 296 22.81 -15.78 30.29
N ASP A 297 21.68 -15.11 29.99
CA ASP A 297 20.35 -15.73 29.99
C ASP A 297 20.01 -16.42 28.65
N GLY A 298 20.86 -16.28 27.63
CA GLY A 298 20.72 -16.94 26.33
C GLY A 298 20.89 -16.00 25.14
N GLU A 299 20.56 -16.51 23.95
CA GLU A 299 20.53 -15.72 22.72
C GLU A 299 19.16 -15.10 22.46
N THR A 300 19.17 -13.95 21.79
CA THR A 300 18.00 -13.33 21.17
C THR A 300 18.34 -13.00 19.72
N HIS A 301 17.32 -12.82 18.88
CA HIS A 301 17.51 -12.37 17.51
C HIS A 301 17.51 -10.84 17.43
N GLY A 302 18.04 -10.31 16.33
CA GLY A 302 18.02 -8.88 16.06
C GLY A 302 18.41 -8.54 14.63
N LEU A 303 18.18 -7.30 14.24
CA LEU A 303 18.60 -6.73 12.97
C LEU A 303 19.41 -5.46 13.26
N SER A 304 20.70 -5.50 12.93
CA SER A 304 21.57 -4.31 12.93
C SER A 304 21.69 -3.75 11.53
N ILE A 305 21.60 -2.43 11.41
CA ILE A 305 21.92 -1.70 10.18
C ILE A 305 23.18 -0.87 10.42
N PHE A 306 24.10 -0.97 9.46
CA PHE A 306 25.36 -0.26 9.46
C PHE A 306 25.51 0.60 8.21
N LEU A 307 26.23 1.69 8.37
CA LEU A 307 26.70 2.56 7.29
C LEU A 307 28.23 2.58 7.33
N ARG A 308 28.87 2.52 6.17
CA ARG A 308 30.30 2.79 6.05
C ARG A 308 30.57 4.14 5.39
N ASP A 309 31.56 4.83 5.93
CA ASP A 309 32.19 5.99 5.34
C ASP A 309 33.68 5.69 5.21
N ASP A 310 34.10 5.37 3.98
CA ASP A 310 35.41 4.78 3.68
C ASP A 310 35.71 3.53 4.55
N GLN A 311 36.67 3.61 5.48
CA GLN A 311 37.06 2.54 6.40
C GLN A 311 36.34 2.59 7.75
N LYS A 312 35.52 3.61 8.00
CA LYS A 312 34.78 3.76 9.26
C LYS A 312 33.41 3.12 9.14
N ILE A 313 33.03 2.38 10.18
CA ILE A 313 31.74 1.72 10.27
C ILE A 313 30.94 2.37 11.40
N TYR A 314 29.66 2.63 11.13
CA TYR A 314 28.72 3.16 12.09
C TYR A 314 27.51 2.26 12.17
N GLN A 315 27.07 1.92 13.38
CA GLN A 315 25.73 1.35 13.58
C GLN A 315 24.71 2.49 13.57
N THR A 316 23.71 2.39 12.70
CA THR A 316 22.70 3.44 12.50
C THR A 316 21.33 3.04 13.03
N TYR A 317 21.05 1.74 13.13
CA TYR A 317 19.77 1.23 13.62
C TYR A 317 19.91 -0.17 14.20
N PHE A 318 19.10 -0.47 15.19
CA PHE A 318 18.93 -1.81 15.75
C PHE A 318 17.47 -2.05 16.08
N THR A 319 17.00 -3.27 15.84
CA THR A 319 15.71 -3.77 16.36
C THR A 319 15.88 -5.23 16.76
N GLY A 320 15.35 -5.58 17.92
CA GLY A 320 15.28 -6.95 18.44
C GLY A 320 13.98 -7.14 19.21
N LYS A 321 13.66 -8.37 19.60
CA LYS A 321 12.35 -8.75 20.16
C LYS A 321 11.20 -8.42 19.20
N ARG A 322 10.75 -7.15 19.17
CA ARG A 322 9.70 -6.60 18.30
C ARG A 322 10.31 -5.68 17.26
N GLY A 323 9.80 -5.77 16.04
CA GLY A 323 10.15 -4.94 14.89
C GLY A 323 10.84 -5.71 13.76
N ALA A 324 11.33 -6.93 14.01
CA ALA A 324 11.88 -7.79 12.95
C ALA A 324 10.78 -8.45 12.10
N GLU A 325 9.55 -8.52 12.61
CA GLU A 325 8.38 -9.08 11.93
C GLU A 325 8.03 -8.32 10.64
N VAL A 326 8.53 -7.11 10.47
CA VAL A 326 8.41 -6.37 9.20
C VAL A 326 9.12 -7.06 8.04
N LEU A 327 10.03 -8.01 8.32
CA LEU A 327 10.70 -8.85 7.34
C LEU A 327 9.94 -10.15 7.05
N LEU A 328 8.89 -10.47 7.82
CA LEU A 328 8.05 -11.64 7.64
C LEU A 328 6.95 -11.34 6.60
N SER A 329 7.23 -11.63 5.34
CA SER A 329 6.26 -11.45 4.25
C SER A 329 5.02 -12.33 4.41
N ASN A 330 5.18 -13.53 4.98
CA ASN A 330 4.10 -14.43 5.35
C ASN A 330 3.17 -13.82 6.40
N PHE A 331 3.68 -13.09 7.40
CA PHE A 331 2.84 -12.39 8.37
C PHE A 331 1.99 -11.33 7.70
N THR A 332 2.61 -10.56 6.79
CA THR A 332 1.88 -9.58 5.98
C THR A 332 0.79 -10.25 5.15
N LEU A 333 1.05 -11.42 4.57
CA LEU A 333 0.05 -12.13 3.77
C LEU A 333 -1.08 -12.71 4.64
N LEU A 334 -0.74 -13.30 5.80
CA LEU A 334 -1.71 -13.85 6.76
C LEU A 334 -2.63 -12.76 7.31
N ASP A 335 -2.09 -11.58 7.65
CA ASP A 335 -2.85 -10.41 8.11
C ASP A 335 -3.90 -9.91 7.10
N LEU A 336 -3.73 -10.22 5.81
CA LEU A 336 -4.69 -9.87 4.75
C LEU A 336 -5.80 -10.92 4.61
N THR A 337 -5.64 -12.09 5.23
CA THR A 337 -6.66 -13.15 5.20
C THR A 337 -7.68 -12.94 6.32
N PRO A 338 -8.92 -13.45 6.18
CA PRO A 338 -9.93 -13.32 7.22
C PRO A 338 -9.50 -13.89 8.56
N LEU A 339 -8.68 -14.95 8.59
CA LEU A 339 -8.30 -15.66 9.82
C LEU A 339 -7.04 -15.09 10.50
N GLY A 340 -6.35 -14.14 9.86
CA GLY A 340 -5.11 -13.58 10.40
C GLY A 340 -4.02 -14.64 10.58
N ARG A 341 -3.17 -14.44 11.59
CA ARG A 341 -2.12 -15.37 12.00
C ARG A 341 -2.61 -16.43 12.99
N GLN A 342 -3.84 -16.30 13.48
CA GLN A 342 -4.49 -17.18 14.45
C GLN A 342 -3.76 -17.20 15.80
N GLU A 343 -3.29 -16.03 16.25
CA GLU A 343 -2.56 -15.86 17.50
C GLU A 343 -3.38 -15.03 18.50
N MET A 344 -3.38 -15.39 19.79
CA MET A 344 -4.18 -14.74 20.84
C MET A 344 -3.90 -13.24 21.05
N TRP A 345 -2.77 -12.74 20.55
CA TRP A 345 -2.44 -11.30 20.59
C TRP A 345 -3.10 -10.47 19.47
N GLU A 346 -3.74 -11.12 18.49
CA GLU A 346 -4.49 -10.45 17.43
C GLU A 346 -5.86 -10.05 17.96
N ASP A 347 -6.31 -8.85 17.60
CA ASP A 347 -7.68 -8.41 17.83
C ASP A 347 -8.59 -9.06 16.76
N SER A 348 -8.91 -10.33 16.99
CA SER A 348 -9.78 -11.13 16.12
C SER A 348 -11.22 -11.12 16.64
N PRO A 349 -12.24 -11.15 15.75
CA PRO A 349 -13.62 -11.26 16.18
C PRO A 349 -13.88 -12.53 17.01
N PRO A 350 -14.90 -12.53 17.89
CA PRO A 350 -15.29 -13.73 18.63
C PRO A 350 -15.54 -14.93 17.70
N GLY A 351 -15.05 -16.10 18.10
CA GLY A 351 -15.19 -17.35 17.35
C GLY A 351 -14.08 -17.62 16.32
N TRP A 352 -13.14 -16.70 16.10
CA TRP A 352 -11.98 -16.96 15.25
C TRP A 352 -11.01 -17.94 15.92
N PRO A 353 -10.41 -18.87 15.16
CA PRO A 353 -9.41 -19.77 15.71
C PRO A 353 -8.20 -18.96 16.17
N GLN A 354 -7.79 -19.16 17.42
CA GLN A 354 -6.61 -18.55 17.99
C GLN A 354 -5.83 -19.56 18.83
N SER A 355 -4.51 -19.41 18.83
CA SER A 355 -3.54 -20.21 19.56
C SER A 355 -2.54 -19.30 20.29
N GLU A 356 -1.81 -19.85 21.25
CA GLU A 356 -0.75 -19.08 21.92
C GLU A 356 0.31 -18.60 20.90
N PRO A 357 0.81 -17.36 21.01
CA PRO A 357 1.82 -16.84 20.10
C PRO A 357 3.06 -17.73 20.02
N TYR A 358 3.70 -17.76 18.85
CA TYR A 358 4.94 -18.50 18.59
C TYR A 358 4.84 -20.04 18.62
N GLN A 359 3.65 -20.62 18.87
CA GLN A 359 3.51 -22.08 18.99
C GLN A 359 3.48 -22.82 17.67
N TRP A 360 2.99 -22.20 16.59
CA TRP A 360 2.86 -22.85 15.28
C TRP A 360 4.11 -22.73 14.41
N TRP A 361 5.10 -21.94 14.82
CA TRP A 361 6.29 -21.68 14.00
C TRP A 361 7.15 -22.95 13.94
N ARG A 362 7.47 -23.40 12.74
CA ARG A 362 8.37 -24.54 12.48
C ARG A 362 9.40 -24.14 11.43
N ARG A 363 10.44 -24.95 11.29
CA ARG A 363 11.28 -24.90 10.08
C ARG A 363 10.42 -25.36 8.91
N HIS A 364 10.65 -24.83 7.70
CA HIS A 364 9.77 -25.11 6.57
C HIS A 364 9.67 -26.60 6.19
N ASP A 365 10.63 -27.43 6.64
CA ASP A 365 10.67 -28.88 6.44
C ASP A 365 10.16 -29.68 7.66
N GLU A 366 9.58 -29.02 8.66
CA GLU A 366 9.09 -29.60 9.93
C GLU A 366 7.59 -29.35 10.17
N TYR A 367 6.86 -28.88 9.16
CA TYR A 367 5.40 -28.85 9.21
C TYR A 367 4.85 -30.23 8.83
N ASP A 368 4.16 -30.91 9.75
CA ASP A 368 3.55 -32.21 9.47
C ASP A 368 2.34 -32.05 8.53
N THR A 369 2.17 -32.97 7.58
CA THR A 369 1.01 -32.98 6.67
C THR A 369 -0.31 -33.27 7.39
N THR A 370 -0.26 -33.77 8.63
CA THR A 370 -1.41 -34.09 9.48
C THR A 370 -1.92 -32.91 10.33
N ASP A 371 -1.10 -31.89 10.58
CA ASP A 371 -1.48 -30.70 11.36
C ASP A 371 -2.49 -29.79 10.62
N LEU A 372 -2.76 -30.07 9.34
CA LEU A 372 -3.71 -29.31 8.51
C LEU A 372 -5.17 -29.78 8.66
N VAL A 373 -5.43 -30.92 9.35
CA VAL A 373 -6.75 -31.58 9.35
C VAL A 373 -7.57 -31.28 10.61
N GLU A 374 -6.95 -30.85 11.72
CA GLU A 374 -7.66 -30.64 13.00
C GLU A 374 -8.41 -29.29 13.11
N ILE A 375 -8.31 -28.41 12.12
CA ILE A 375 -9.03 -27.12 12.10
C ILE A 375 -10.44 -27.27 11.45
N GLN A 376 -10.84 -28.49 11.05
CA GLN A 376 -12.13 -28.76 10.37
C GLN A 376 -13.13 -29.61 11.17
N SER A 377 -13.04 -29.69 12.51
CA SER A 377 -14.06 -30.36 13.33
C SER A 377 -14.92 -29.39 14.13
#